data_AF-A0A957EW79-F1
#
_entry.id   AF-A0A957EW79-F1
#
_cell.length_a   1.000
_cell.length_b   1.000
_cell.length_c   1.000
_cell.angle_alpha   90.00
_cell.angle_beta   90.00
_cell.angle_gamma   90.00
#
_symmetry.space_group_name_H-M   'P 1'
#
loop_
_entity.id
_entity.type
_entity.pdbx_description
1 polymer ?
#
loop_
_entity_poly.entity_id
_entity_poly.type
_entity_poly.pdbx_seq_one_letter_code
_entity_poly.pdbx_strand_id
1 'polypeptide(L)'
;MRTQAFKYLMLAAALLVLVAAVSAAPSPDRAIDGSFEEATAVRVGTGIVVEPKGVTGSAVYIVQLADAPLATYRGNIGGLQATSPRFTGARKLDPNSAASQAYMAYLGEKRAEAIEAAGVAIERPLTIAFEYKATLNGFAAEMTSAEAHTIAKLPGVIRIERE
;
A
#
# COMPACT_ATOMS: atom_id res chain seq x y z
N MET A 1 35.70 -37.13 -7.01
CA MET A 1 35.19 -37.93 -8.15
C MET A 1 34.04 -37.12 -8.75
N ARG A 2 34.35 -36.23 -9.71
CA ARG A 2 34.28 -36.46 -11.16
C ARG A 2 32.85 -36.67 -11.69
N THR A 3 32.20 -35.54 -11.90
CA THR A 3 31.51 -35.08 -13.11
C THR A 3 31.52 -36.05 -14.30
N GLN A 4 30.34 -36.27 -14.87
CA GLN A 4 30.12 -36.48 -16.30
C GLN A 4 29.12 -35.41 -16.77
N ALA A 5 29.59 -34.17 -16.84
CA ALA A 5 29.25 -33.34 -17.98
C ALA A 5 29.94 -33.97 -19.19
N PHE A 6 29.37 -33.81 -20.38
CA PHE A 6 29.97 -33.96 -21.71
C PHE A 6 29.24 -34.89 -22.67
N LYS A 7 28.27 -34.32 -23.38
CA LYS A 7 28.44 -34.26 -24.83
C LYS A 7 29.05 -32.90 -25.15
N TYR A 8 30.37 -32.94 -25.32
CA TYR A 8 31.18 -31.93 -25.98
C TYR A 8 30.62 -31.57 -27.36
N LEU A 9 31.21 -30.50 -27.90
CA LEU A 9 31.42 -30.21 -29.33
C LEU A 9 30.32 -29.30 -29.91
N MET A 10 30.60 -28.05 -30.28
CA MET A 10 31.84 -27.49 -30.82
C MET A 10 32.37 -26.34 -29.94
N LEU A 11 33.69 -26.22 -29.70
CA LEU A 11 34.68 -25.59 -30.59
C LEU A 11 34.10 -24.28 -31.19
N ALA A 12 34.70 -23.11 -31.01
CA ALA A 12 36.10 -22.76 -31.12
C ALA A 12 36.32 -21.44 -30.35
N ALA A 13 37.36 -21.35 -29.53
CA ALA A 13 38.63 -20.72 -29.91
C ALA A 13 38.50 -19.23 -30.24
N ALA A 14 39.19 -18.42 -29.42
CA ALA A 14 39.96 -17.24 -29.77
C ALA A 14 39.49 -16.41 -30.98
N LEU A 15 39.28 -15.11 -30.76
CA LEU A 15 40.31 -14.10 -31.00
C LEU A 15 39.68 -12.72 -30.88
N LEU A 16 40.39 -11.85 -30.16
CA LEU A 16 40.31 -10.39 -30.25
C LEU A 16 40.14 -9.92 -31.70
N VAL A 17 39.33 -8.89 -31.97
CA VAL A 17 39.67 -7.73 -32.83
C VAL A 17 38.44 -6.84 -33.05
N LEU A 18 38.61 -5.61 -32.54
CA LEU A 18 38.33 -4.32 -33.16
C LEU A 18 36.89 -3.90 -33.48
N VAL A 19 36.55 -2.79 -32.85
CA VAL A 19 35.40 -1.91 -33.08
C VAL A 19 35.29 -1.52 -34.55
N ALA A 20 34.11 -1.74 -35.12
CA ALA A 20 33.55 -0.89 -36.16
C ALA A 20 32.15 -0.48 -35.68
N ALA A 21 31.96 0.82 -35.45
CA ALA A 21 30.65 1.39 -35.17
C ALA A 21 29.78 1.24 -36.42
N VAL A 22 28.89 0.24 -36.42
CA VAL A 22 27.76 0.18 -37.34
C VAL A 22 26.52 0.57 -36.55
N SER A 23 25.96 1.71 -36.93
CA SER A 23 24.62 2.12 -36.53
C SER A 23 23.62 1.08 -37.04
N ALA A 24 23.26 0.12 -36.18
CA ALA A 24 22.19 -0.82 -36.44
C ALA A 24 20.91 -0.23 -35.83
N ALA A 25 19.94 0.08 -36.69
CA ALA A 25 18.58 0.42 -36.28
C ALA A 25 18.02 -0.67 -35.35
N PRO A 26 17.28 -0.33 -34.28
CA PRO A 26 16.68 -1.33 -33.41
C PRO A 26 15.62 -2.14 -34.18
N SER A 27 15.76 -3.46 -34.19
CA SER A 27 14.75 -4.41 -34.65
C SER A 27 13.50 -4.32 -33.76
N PRO A 28 12.27 -4.45 -34.29
CA PRO A 28 11.05 -4.36 -33.50
C PRO A 28 10.76 -5.70 -32.82
N ASP A 29 11.58 -6.06 -31.83
CA ASP A 29 11.22 -7.10 -30.87
C ASP A 29 10.28 -6.44 -29.85
N ARG A 30 8.98 -6.74 -30.00
CA ARG A 30 7.83 -6.29 -29.20
C ARG A 30 8.22 -5.50 -27.95
N ALA A 31 8.16 -4.17 -28.08
CA ALA A 31 8.00 -3.31 -26.92
C ALA A 31 6.76 -3.81 -26.16
N ILE A 32 6.98 -4.44 -25.01
CA ILE A 32 5.99 -4.30 -23.95
C ILE A 32 6.13 -2.83 -23.57
N ASP A 33 5.23 -2.00 -24.08
CA ASP A 33 4.97 -0.64 -23.61
C ASP A 33 4.37 -0.72 -22.19
N GLY A 34 5.06 -1.45 -21.32
CA GLY A 34 4.84 -1.47 -19.90
C GLY A 34 5.61 -0.29 -19.36
N SER A 35 5.11 0.90 -19.65
CA SER A 35 5.29 2.04 -18.77
C SER A 35 4.72 1.64 -17.41
N PHE A 36 5.48 0.88 -16.63
CA PHE A 36 5.28 0.78 -15.20
C PHE A 36 5.53 2.20 -14.71
N GLU A 37 4.45 2.98 -14.62
CA GLU A 37 4.40 4.27 -13.94
C GLU A 37 5.18 4.11 -12.63
N GLU A 38 6.38 4.70 -12.57
CA GLU A 38 7.30 4.49 -11.46
C GLU A 38 6.67 5.11 -10.20
N ALA A 39 6.09 4.28 -9.34
CA ALA A 39 5.45 4.74 -8.12
C ALA A 39 6.50 5.27 -7.14
N THR A 40 6.26 6.46 -6.60
CA THR A 40 7.06 7.05 -5.53
C THR A 40 6.43 6.80 -4.19
N ALA A 41 7.20 6.27 -3.24
CA ALA A 41 6.85 6.22 -1.83
C ALA A 41 7.59 7.35 -1.09
N VAL A 42 6.86 8.37 -0.67
CA VAL A 42 7.40 9.55 0.01
C VAL A 42 6.98 9.52 1.47
N ARG A 43 7.94 9.62 2.39
CA ARG A 43 7.64 9.77 3.82
C ARG A 43 7.27 11.22 4.10
N VAL A 44 6.09 11.44 4.66
CA VAL A 44 5.55 12.78 4.95
C VAL A 44 5.10 12.81 6.40
N GLY A 45 5.90 13.44 7.27
CA GLY A 45 5.66 13.39 8.71
C GLY A 45 5.70 11.96 9.25
N THR A 46 4.59 11.51 9.83
CA THR A 46 4.43 10.15 10.37
C THR A 46 3.94 9.14 9.35
N GLY A 47 3.32 9.59 8.25
CA GLY A 47 2.77 8.74 7.21
C GLY A 47 3.68 8.56 6.00
N ILE A 48 3.26 7.69 5.09
CA ILE A 48 3.87 7.47 3.77
C ILE A 48 2.80 7.72 2.71
N VAL A 49 3.11 8.50 1.68
CA VAL A 49 2.29 8.67 0.47
C VAL A 49 2.86 7.81 -0.64
N VAL A 50 2.02 7.02 -1.31
CA VAL A 50 2.38 6.18 -2.45
C VAL A 50 1.53 6.55 -3.65
N GLU A 51 2.18 7.07 -4.69
CA GLU A 51 1.52 7.50 -5.94
C GLU A 51 2.51 7.53 -7.12
N PRO A 52 2.04 7.41 -8.38
CA PRO A 52 2.87 7.62 -9.56
C PRO A 52 3.54 9.00 -9.61
N LYS A 53 4.71 9.10 -10.25
CA LYS A 53 5.38 10.39 -10.45
C LYS A 53 4.56 11.32 -11.35
N GLY A 54 4.48 12.59 -10.98
CA GLY A 54 3.87 13.61 -11.84
C GLY A 54 2.34 13.52 -11.94
N VAL A 55 1.67 12.81 -11.02
CA VAL A 55 0.20 12.79 -10.96
C VAL A 55 -0.36 14.19 -10.79
N THR A 56 -1.47 14.44 -11.49
CA THR A 56 -2.24 15.68 -11.39
C THR A 56 -3.72 15.38 -11.22
N GLY A 57 -4.48 16.37 -10.77
CA GLY A 57 -5.92 16.24 -10.58
C GLY A 57 -6.31 15.47 -9.30
N SER A 58 -7.60 15.14 -9.22
CA SER A 58 -8.19 14.37 -8.14
C SER A 58 -8.22 12.88 -8.49
N ALA A 59 -8.03 12.03 -7.49
CA ALA A 59 -8.20 10.58 -7.59
C ALA A 59 -8.70 10.02 -6.26
N VAL A 60 -9.10 8.75 -6.25
CA VAL A 60 -9.39 8.04 -5.00
C VAL A 60 -8.07 7.62 -4.37
N TYR A 61 -7.92 7.89 -3.08
CA TYR A 61 -6.81 7.39 -2.28
C TYR A 61 -7.33 6.58 -1.12
N ILE A 62 -6.65 5.48 -0.81
CA ILE A 62 -6.81 4.70 0.41
C ILE A 62 -5.98 5.33 1.51
N VAL A 63 -6.63 5.76 2.59
CA VAL A 63 -6.00 6.22 3.83
C VAL A 63 -6.05 5.10 4.86
N GLN A 64 -4.88 4.65 5.31
CA GLN A 64 -4.72 3.65 6.36
C GLN A 64 -4.41 4.31 7.71
N LEU A 65 -5.12 3.87 8.75
CA LEU A 65 -4.97 4.34 10.12
C LEU A 65 -4.17 3.38 10.99
N ALA A 66 -3.66 3.90 12.11
CA ALA A 66 -2.71 3.21 12.98
C ALA A 66 -3.32 2.10 13.85
N ASP A 67 -4.57 2.24 14.29
CA ASP A 67 -5.20 1.22 15.14
C ASP A 67 -5.35 -0.10 14.38
N ALA A 68 -5.07 -1.20 15.09
CA ALA A 68 -5.04 -2.53 14.50
C ALA A 68 -6.40 -2.91 13.88
N PRO A 69 -6.43 -3.54 12.69
CA PRO A 69 -7.66 -4.10 12.15
C PRO A 69 -8.32 -5.12 13.08
N LEU A 70 -9.63 -5.31 12.92
CA LEU A 70 -10.43 -6.26 13.71
C LEU A 70 -9.80 -7.68 13.73
N ALA A 71 -9.24 -8.13 12.62
CA ALA A 71 -8.63 -9.45 12.50
C ALA A 71 -7.36 -9.65 13.35
N THR A 72 -6.66 -8.58 13.68
CA THR A 72 -5.35 -8.62 14.35
C THR A 72 -5.34 -7.94 15.72
N TYR A 73 -6.44 -7.32 16.13
CA TYR A 73 -6.54 -6.68 17.43
C TYR A 73 -6.44 -7.69 18.59
N ARG A 74 -5.56 -7.35 19.53
CA ARG A 74 -5.06 -8.22 20.60
C ARG A 74 -5.62 -7.91 21.98
N GLY A 75 -6.55 -6.95 22.10
CA GLY A 75 -7.15 -6.60 23.39
C GLY A 75 -6.28 -5.70 24.27
N ASN A 76 -5.49 -4.80 23.67
CA ASN A 76 -4.57 -3.91 24.40
C ASN A 76 -5.18 -2.56 24.80
N ILE A 77 -6.47 -2.33 24.56
CA ILE A 77 -7.20 -1.14 25.01
C ILE A 77 -8.09 -1.54 26.18
N GLY A 78 -7.99 -0.80 27.30
CA GLY A 78 -8.81 -1.05 28.49
C GLY A 78 -10.30 -1.03 28.16
N GLY A 79 -11.05 -2.04 28.60
CA GLY A 79 -12.48 -2.18 28.29
C GLY A 79 -12.80 -2.83 26.93
N LEU A 80 -11.82 -3.05 26.05
CA LEU A 80 -12.02 -3.68 24.74
C LEU A 80 -11.25 -5.01 24.66
N GLN A 81 -12.00 -6.11 24.66
CA GLN A 81 -11.45 -7.47 24.60
C GLN A 81 -10.80 -7.78 23.23
N ALA A 82 -9.85 -8.71 23.22
CA ALA A 82 -9.22 -9.17 21.98
C ALA A 82 -10.25 -9.75 21.00
N THR A 83 -10.03 -9.54 19.71
CA THR A 83 -10.91 -10.03 18.64
C THR A 83 -10.19 -11.02 17.72
N SER A 84 -8.87 -10.92 17.63
CA SER A 84 -8.05 -11.82 16.81
C SER A 84 -8.15 -13.27 17.31
N PRO A 85 -8.39 -14.26 16.42
CA PRO A 85 -8.41 -15.69 16.78
C PRO A 85 -7.18 -16.16 17.54
N ARG A 86 -6.01 -15.58 17.24
CA ARG A 86 -4.75 -15.87 17.93
C ARG A 86 -4.80 -15.57 19.43
N PHE A 87 -5.56 -14.56 19.83
CA PHE A 87 -5.65 -14.10 21.22
C PHE A 87 -6.92 -14.58 21.91
N THR A 88 -8.00 -14.86 21.17
CA THR A 88 -9.24 -15.41 21.72
C THR A 88 -9.23 -16.94 21.82
N GLY A 89 -8.32 -17.63 21.12
CA GLY A 89 -8.30 -19.09 21.02
C GLY A 89 -9.37 -19.65 20.08
N ALA A 90 -10.15 -18.80 19.40
CA ALA A 90 -11.16 -19.23 18.44
C ALA A 90 -10.52 -19.81 17.17
N ARG A 91 -11.23 -20.71 16.47
CA ARG A 91 -10.77 -21.25 15.18
C ARG A 91 -10.79 -20.21 14.06
N LYS A 92 -11.71 -19.24 14.11
CA LYS A 92 -11.90 -18.19 13.10
C LYS A 92 -12.36 -16.90 13.75
N LEU A 93 -12.17 -15.78 13.04
CA LEU A 93 -12.70 -14.48 13.47
C LEU A 93 -14.24 -14.54 13.47
N ASP A 94 -14.85 -14.11 14.56
CA ASP A 94 -16.30 -13.90 14.64
C ASP A 94 -16.61 -12.39 14.68
N PRO A 95 -16.99 -11.77 13.55
CA PRO A 95 -17.32 -10.35 13.50
C PRO A 95 -18.61 -10.00 14.26
N ASN A 96 -19.44 -10.99 14.60
CA ASN A 96 -20.71 -10.78 15.29
C ASN A 96 -20.61 -10.94 16.82
N SER A 97 -19.46 -11.37 17.34
CA SER A 97 -19.24 -11.44 18.78
C SER A 97 -19.32 -10.04 19.42
N ALA A 98 -19.74 -9.98 20.69
CA ALA A 98 -19.82 -8.72 21.42
C ALA A 98 -18.47 -7.96 21.45
N ALA A 99 -17.35 -8.68 21.58
CA ALA A 99 -16.01 -8.09 21.53
C ALA A 99 -15.71 -7.46 20.16
N SER A 100 -16.04 -8.16 19.08
CA SER A 100 -15.85 -7.64 17.72
C SER A 100 -16.70 -6.42 17.44
N GLN A 101 -17.98 -6.43 17.84
CA GLN A 101 -18.87 -5.29 17.65
C GLN A 101 -18.40 -4.07 18.45
N ALA A 102 -18.00 -4.26 19.71
CA ALA A 102 -17.46 -3.19 20.54
C ALA A 102 -16.19 -2.58 19.93
N TYR A 103 -15.27 -3.41 19.43
CA TYR A 103 -14.06 -2.92 18.78
C TYR A 103 -14.33 -2.26 17.42
N MET A 104 -15.27 -2.77 16.63
CA MET A 104 -15.67 -2.11 15.38
C MET A 104 -16.30 -0.73 15.62
N ALA A 105 -17.05 -0.55 16.71
CA ALA A 105 -17.58 0.76 17.11
C ALA A 105 -16.43 1.74 17.43
N TYR A 106 -15.46 1.30 18.24
CA TYR A 106 -14.25 2.08 18.53
C TYR A 106 -13.49 2.47 17.25
N LEU A 107 -13.26 1.54 16.32
CA LEU A 107 -12.63 1.85 15.03
C LEU A 107 -13.46 2.82 14.19
N GLY A 108 -14.79 2.78 14.31
CA GLY A 108 -15.70 3.74 13.68
C GLY A 108 -15.48 5.16 14.18
N GLU A 109 -15.40 5.34 15.49
CA GLU A 109 -15.10 6.64 16.10
C GLU A 109 -13.74 7.17 15.64
N LYS A 110 -12.70 6.31 15.62
CA LYS A 110 -11.37 6.70 15.14
C LYS A 110 -11.32 7.09 13.67
N ARG A 111 -12.10 6.43 12.81
CA ARG A 111 -12.22 6.85 11.40
C ARG A 111 -12.96 8.18 11.28
N ALA A 112 -14.03 8.39 12.04
CA ALA A 112 -14.76 9.66 12.03
C ALA A 112 -13.87 10.83 12.48
N GLU A 113 -13.12 10.66 13.59
CA GLU A 113 -12.13 11.63 14.07
C GLU A 113 -11.09 11.96 12.98
N ALA A 114 -10.56 10.93 12.29
CA ALA A 114 -9.56 11.12 11.25
C ALA A 114 -10.13 11.83 10.00
N ILE A 115 -11.35 11.51 9.60
CA ILE A 115 -12.03 12.16 8.46
C ILE A 115 -12.30 13.64 8.77
N GLU A 116 -12.75 13.94 9.98
CA GLU A 116 -12.98 15.33 10.42
C GLU A 116 -11.66 16.12 10.45
N ALA A 117 -10.61 15.56 11.08
CA ALA A 117 -9.29 16.19 11.13
C ALA A 117 -8.70 16.40 9.73
N ALA A 118 -8.89 15.43 8.82
CA ALA A 118 -8.51 15.56 7.42
C ALA A 118 -9.25 16.72 6.75
N GLY A 119 -10.56 16.82 6.94
CA GLY A 119 -11.36 17.90 6.35
C GLY A 119 -10.98 19.28 6.85
N VAL A 120 -10.65 19.41 8.14
CA VAL A 120 -10.10 20.65 8.71
C VAL A 120 -8.74 20.97 8.09
N ALA A 121 -7.85 19.98 7.94
CA ALA A 121 -6.50 20.19 7.43
C ALA A 121 -6.45 20.61 5.95
N ILE A 122 -7.44 20.20 5.16
CA ILE A 122 -7.56 20.58 3.74
C ILE A 122 -8.61 21.67 3.50
N GLU A 123 -9.19 22.22 4.57
CA GLU A 123 -10.20 23.30 4.53
C GLU A 123 -11.46 22.97 3.71
N ARG A 124 -11.81 21.67 3.58
CA ARG A 124 -13.04 21.21 2.92
C ARG A 124 -13.44 19.80 3.40
N PRO A 125 -14.73 19.41 3.32
CA PRO A 125 -15.12 18.03 3.60
C PRO A 125 -14.50 17.04 2.58
N LEU A 126 -14.19 15.83 3.05
CA LEU A 126 -13.77 14.72 2.19
C LEU A 126 -14.98 14.05 1.55
N THR A 127 -14.87 13.72 0.27
CA THR A 127 -15.82 12.82 -0.41
C THR A 127 -15.38 11.38 -0.15
N ILE A 128 -16.04 10.70 0.79
CA ILE A 128 -15.72 9.32 1.16
C ILE A 128 -16.29 8.36 0.12
N ALA A 129 -15.41 7.59 -0.52
CA ALA A 129 -15.77 6.55 -1.48
C ALA A 129 -16.03 5.20 -0.78
N PHE A 130 -15.27 4.88 0.28
CA PHE A 130 -15.40 3.61 1.00
C PHE A 130 -14.84 3.67 2.43
N GLU A 131 -15.31 2.79 3.31
CA GLU A 131 -14.76 2.60 4.66
C GLU A 131 -14.34 1.15 4.90
N TYR A 132 -13.08 0.93 5.24
CA TYR A 132 -12.55 -0.40 5.56
C TYR A 132 -12.67 -0.67 7.07
N LYS A 133 -13.24 -1.85 7.41
CA LYS A 133 -13.64 -2.16 8.79
C LYS A 133 -12.99 -3.41 9.39
N ALA A 134 -12.66 -4.42 8.58
CA ALA A 134 -12.31 -5.76 9.07
C ALA A 134 -10.82 -6.12 8.92
N THR A 135 -10.30 -6.02 7.70
CA THR A 135 -8.93 -6.42 7.32
C THR A 135 -7.96 -5.24 7.28
N LEU A 136 -8.52 -4.04 7.14
CA LEU A 136 -7.84 -2.76 7.13
C LEU A 136 -8.68 -1.81 7.99
N ASN A 137 -8.01 -0.99 8.80
CA ASN A 137 -8.63 0.17 9.43
C ASN A 137 -8.27 1.39 8.59
N GLY A 138 -9.26 1.96 7.90
CA GLY A 138 -9.03 3.04 6.96
C GLY A 138 -10.26 3.43 6.17
N PHE A 139 -10.10 4.33 5.22
CA PHE A 139 -11.15 4.78 4.31
C PHE A 139 -10.55 5.15 2.95
N ALA A 140 -11.38 5.14 1.91
CA ALA A 140 -11.04 5.65 0.59
C ALA A 140 -11.76 6.97 0.36
N ALA A 141 -11.07 7.98 -0.17
CA ALA A 141 -11.65 9.29 -0.43
C ALA A 141 -11.05 9.98 -1.66
N GLU A 142 -11.82 10.86 -2.28
CA GLU A 142 -11.35 11.70 -3.38
C GLU A 142 -10.48 12.86 -2.88
N MET A 143 -9.25 12.90 -3.35
CA MET A 143 -8.28 13.93 -3.00
C MET A 143 -7.28 14.18 -4.14
N THR A 144 -6.64 15.33 -4.08
CA THR A 144 -5.44 15.63 -4.88
C THR A 144 -4.19 15.08 -4.19
N SER A 145 -3.09 14.94 -4.94
CA SER A 145 -1.79 14.57 -4.35
C SER A 145 -1.35 15.53 -3.23
N ALA A 146 -1.58 16.84 -3.41
CA ALA A 146 -1.24 17.84 -2.39
C ALA A 146 -2.04 17.65 -1.09
N GLU A 147 -3.33 17.34 -1.20
CA GLU A 147 -4.19 17.02 -0.05
C GLU A 147 -3.75 15.71 0.63
N ALA A 148 -3.42 14.67 -0.13
CA ALA A 148 -2.87 13.42 0.40
C ALA A 148 -1.59 13.69 1.22
N HIS A 149 -0.67 14.51 0.71
CA HIS A 149 0.54 14.90 1.44
C HIS A 149 0.25 15.71 2.71
N THR A 150 -0.81 16.51 2.73
CA THR A 150 -1.24 17.23 3.94
C THR A 150 -1.83 16.27 4.97
N ILE A 151 -2.73 15.38 4.56
CA ILE A 151 -3.40 14.40 5.43
C ILE A 151 -2.41 13.37 5.99
N ALA A 152 -1.36 13.00 5.24
CA ALA A 152 -0.33 12.06 5.69
C ALA A 152 0.44 12.53 6.94
N LYS A 153 0.39 13.83 7.27
CA LYS A 153 1.02 14.42 8.46
C LYS A 153 0.15 14.27 9.72
N LEU A 154 -1.13 13.89 9.57
CA LEU A 154 -2.05 13.83 10.70
C LEU A 154 -1.71 12.65 11.63
N PRO A 155 -1.88 12.83 12.95
CA PRO A 155 -1.72 11.74 13.90
C PRO A 155 -2.61 10.56 13.55
N GLY A 156 -2.07 9.34 13.66
CA GLY A 156 -2.82 8.12 13.38
C GLY A 156 -2.91 7.75 11.89
N VAL A 157 -2.53 8.62 10.95
CA VAL A 157 -2.39 8.27 9.53
C VAL A 157 -1.01 7.64 9.30
N ILE A 158 -0.98 6.39 8.82
CA ILE A 158 0.28 5.66 8.62
C ILE A 158 0.64 5.48 7.14
N ARG A 159 -0.37 5.44 6.26
CA ARG A 159 -0.16 5.29 4.82
C ARG A 159 -1.31 5.87 4.04
N ILE A 160 -1.00 6.51 2.91
CA ILE A 160 -1.96 6.96 1.91
C ILE A 160 -1.47 6.43 0.56
N GLU A 161 -2.35 5.79 -0.20
CA GLU A 161 -2.03 5.24 -1.51
C GLU A 161 -3.09 5.62 -2.53
N ARG A 162 -2.65 6.04 -3.72
CA ARG A 162 -3.52 6.32 -4.84
C ARG A 162 -3.99 5.01 -5.49
N GLU A 163 -5.30 4.91 -5.75
CA GLU A 163 -5.89 3.83 -6.57
C GLU A 163 -5.59 4.03 -8.08
#